data_AF-A0A6H2A0S3-F1
#
_entry.id   AF-A0A6H2A0S3-F1
#
_cell.length_a   1.000
_cell.length_b   1.000
_cell.length_c   1.000
_cell.angle_alpha   90.00
_cell.angle_beta   90.00
_cell.angle_gamma   90.00
#
_symmetry.space_group_name_H-M   'P 1'
#
loop_
_entity.id
_entity.type
_entity.pdbx_description
1 polymer ?
#
loop_
_entity_poly.entity_id
_entity_poly.type
_entity_poly.pdbx_seq_one_letter_code
_entity_poly.pdbx_strand_id
1 'polypeptide(L)'
;MKDTQTKTIEQNNELLIEEMLRDAQVAEVPSELREHPVIHKGDEELPAPMTVKELTSAGYVYIWDTRTYERIPVLYYMLPSKLRQRREDGSFRFTSTDPGKRPKAGTLKCFLHPDSPNRAHYDTLGFRVCPKSNMTNPYQVTQHMRKKHAQEWAAIEEERKEKERQEDRKLQQALLKSATKK
;
A
#
# COMPACT_ATOMS: atom_id res chain seq x y z
N MET A 1 21.52 34.98 -23.23
CA MET A 1 22.30 33.77 -22.85
C MET A 1 21.49 32.76 -22.04
N LYS A 2 20.55 33.17 -21.17
CA LYS A 2 19.67 32.25 -20.44
C LYS A 2 18.66 31.52 -21.34
N ASP A 3 18.11 32.20 -22.34
CA ASP A 3 17.08 31.62 -23.25
C ASP A 3 17.60 30.53 -24.18
N THR A 4 18.90 30.53 -24.47
CA THR A 4 19.52 29.48 -25.30
C THR A 4 19.77 28.23 -24.47
N GLN A 5 20.18 28.37 -23.20
CA GLN A 5 20.40 27.25 -22.28
C GLN A 5 19.10 26.52 -21.93
N THR A 6 18.00 27.25 -21.69
CA THR A 6 16.69 26.63 -21.43
C THR A 6 16.18 25.83 -22.62
N LYS A 7 16.32 26.35 -23.85
CA LYS A 7 15.93 25.62 -25.07
C LYS A 7 16.71 24.33 -25.29
N THR A 8 18.02 24.35 -25.05
CA THR A 8 18.85 23.13 -25.15
C THR A 8 18.47 22.09 -24.09
N ILE A 9 18.14 22.52 -22.87
CA ILE A 9 17.65 21.64 -21.80
C ILE A 9 16.32 21.02 -22.19
N GLU A 10 15.38 21.79 -22.74
CA GLU A 10 14.07 21.29 -23.21
C GLU A 10 14.22 20.25 -24.32
N GLN A 11 15.06 20.50 -25.33
CA GLN A 11 15.32 19.56 -26.43
C GLN A 11 15.95 18.25 -25.93
N ASN A 12 16.92 18.32 -25.02
CA ASN A 12 17.54 17.13 -24.42
C ASN A 12 16.52 16.32 -23.59
N ASN A 13 15.56 16.98 -22.95
CA ASN A 13 14.51 16.31 -22.18
C ASN A 13 13.51 15.58 -23.09
N GLU A 14 13.18 16.14 -24.26
CA GLU A 14 12.30 15.48 -25.22
C GLU A 14 12.95 14.22 -25.80
N LEU A 15 14.24 14.30 -26.15
CA LEU A 15 15.01 13.13 -26.59
C LEU A 15 15.05 12.01 -25.52
N LEU A 16 15.25 12.38 -24.26
CA LEU A 16 15.23 11.40 -23.16
C LEU A 16 13.85 10.73 -23.02
N ILE A 17 12.76 11.50 -23.15
CA ILE A 17 11.40 10.93 -23.11
C ILE A 17 11.19 9.98 -24.29
N GLU A 18 11.67 10.32 -25.48
CA GLU A 18 11.58 9.45 -26.66
C GLU A 18 12.36 8.14 -26.48
N GLU A 19 13.57 8.18 -25.91
CA GLU A 19 14.33 6.98 -25.54
C GLU A 19 13.54 6.11 -24.55
N MET A 20 12.96 6.73 -23.52
CA MET A 20 12.16 6.04 -22.51
C MET A 20 10.88 5.41 -23.07
N LEU A 21 10.29 5.99 -24.12
CA LEU A 21 9.15 5.42 -24.84
C LEU A 21 9.56 4.18 -25.66
N ARG A 22 10.78 4.14 -26.19
CA ARG A 22 11.30 2.97 -26.91
C ARG A 22 11.62 1.82 -25.96
N ASP A 23 12.16 2.13 -24.79
CA ASP A 23 12.54 1.13 -23.77
C ASP A 23 11.33 0.62 -22.94
N ALA A 24 10.15 1.15 -23.20
CA ALA A 24 8.93 0.80 -22.50
C ALA A 24 8.54 -0.67 -22.75
N GLN A 25 8.67 -1.51 -21.73
CA GLN A 25 8.25 -2.91 -21.81
C GLN A 25 6.73 -3.04 -21.69
N VAL A 26 6.11 -3.71 -22.67
CA VAL A 26 4.70 -4.06 -22.63
C VAL A 26 4.46 -5.02 -21.47
N ALA A 27 3.53 -4.63 -20.61
CA ALA A 27 3.10 -5.36 -19.44
C ALA A 27 1.79 -6.08 -19.73
N GLU A 28 1.75 -7.37 -19.45
CA GLU A 28 0.50 -8.09 -19.29
C GLU A 28 0.01 -7.90 -17.85
N VAL A 29 -1.11 -7.19 -17.70
CA VAL A 29 -1.77 -7.01 -16.41
C VAL A 29 -2.92 -8.03 -16.34
N PRO A 30 -3.05 -8.81 -15.25
CA PRO A 30 -4.14 -9.76 -15.10
C PRO A 30 -5.47 -9.00 -15.06
N SER A 31 -6.45 -9.50 -15.81
CA SER A 31 -7.79 -8.93 -15.89
C SER A 31 -8.78 -10.01 -15.50
N GLU A 32 -9.62 -9.75 -14.50
CA GLU A 32 -10.64 -10.69 -14.02
C GLU A 32 -11.58 -11.13 -15.16
N LEU A 33 -11.86 -10.26 -16.13
CA LEU A 33 -12.69 -10.57 -17.29
C LEU A 33 -11.99 -11.47 -18.33
N ARG A 34 -10.65 -11.59 -18.30
CA ARG A 34 -9.92 -12.59 -19.08
C ARG A 34 -9.96 -13.95 -18.40
N GLU A 35 -9.83 -14.00 -17.08
CA GLU A 35 -9.84 -15.24 -16.31
C GLU A 35 -11.26 -15.80 -16.13
N HIS A 36 -12.25 -14.91 -16.00
CA HIS A 36 -13.66 -15.21 -15.79
C HIS A 36 -14.52 -14.32 -16.70
N PRO A 37 -14.74 -14.71 -17.97
CA PRO A 37 -15.40 -13.86 -18.97
C PRO A 37 -16.92 -13.75 -18.81
N VAL A 38 -17.47 -13.99 -17.62
CA VAL A 38 -18.92 -14.00 -17.36
C VAL A 38 -19.32 -12.67 -16.72
N ILE A 39 -20.05 -11.84 -17.47
CA ILE A 39 -20.59 -10.56 -16.98
C ILE A 39 -21.89 -10.81 -16.19
N HIS A 40 -22.71 -11.73 -16.68
CA HIS A 40 -24.01 -12.06 -16.11
C HIS A 40 -24.22 -13.57 -16.15
N LYS A 41 -24.60 -14.18 -15.03
CA LYS A 41 -24.77 -15.65 -14.91
C LYS A 41 -26.15 -16.16 -15.35
N GLY A 42 -27.09 -15.25 -15.61
CA GLY A 42 -28.47 -15.57 -15.95
C GLY A 42 -29.37 -15.44 -14.71
N ASP A 43 -30.46 -14.69 -14.84
CA ASP A 43 -31.48 -14.44 -13.79
C ASP A 43 -32.88 -14.68 -14.40
N GLU A 44 -33.96 -14.58 -13.61
CA GLU A 44 -35.34 -14.88 -14.06
C GLU A 44 -35.80 -14.05 -15.26
N GLU A 45 -35.30 -12.82 -15.43
CA GLU A 45 -35.62 -11.96 -16.59
C GLU A 45 -34.73 -12.24 -17.82
N LEU A 46 -33.51 -12.74 -17.61
CA LEU A 46 -32.53 -13.01 -18.68
C LEU A 46 -31.84 -14.34 -18.39
N PRO A 47 -32.39 -15.47 -18.86
CA PRO A 47 -31.90 -16.80 -18.51
C PRO A 47 -30.55 -17.16 -19.17
N ALA A 48 -30.16 -16.45 -20.23
CA ALA A 48 -28.90 -16.70 -20.92
C ALA A 48 -27.74 -15.93 -20.26
N PRO A 49 -26.62 -16.59 -19.93
CA PRO A 49 -25.44 -15.91 -19.42
C PRO A 49 -24.78 -15.06 -20.51
N MET A 50 -24.39 -13.84 -20.15
CA MET A 50 -23.62 -12.97 -21.05
C MET A 50 -22.13 -13.16 -20.80
N THR A 51 -21.41 -13.58 -21.85
CA THR A 51 -19.97 -13.79 -21.82
C THR A 51 -19.23 -12.87 -22.78
N VAL A 52 -18.05 -12.38 -22.39
CA VAL A 52 -17.17 -11.58 -23.24
C VAL A 52 -16.49 -12.46 -24.28
N LYS A 53 -16.67 -12.14 -25.57
CA LYS A 53 -16.05 -12.87 -26.68
C LYS A 53 -14.59 -12.46 -26.90
N GLU A 54 -14.29 -11.15 -26.88
CA GLU A 54 -12.95 -10.60 -27.06
C GLU A 54 -12.75 -9.35 -26.19
N LEU A 55 -11.62 -9.28 -25.47
CA LEU A 55 -11.23 -8.14 -24.65
C LEU A 55 -9.92 -7.55 -25.18
N THR A 56 -10.03 -6.49 -25.99
CA THR A 56 -8.87 -5.74 -26.49
C THR A 56 -8.48 -4.64 -25.50
N SER A 57 -7.38 -4.84 -24.78
CA SER A 57 -6.74 -3.78 -23.97
C SER A 57 -5.65 -3.09 -24.79
N ALA A 58 -5.56 -1.76 -24.74
CA ALA A 58 -4.57 -0.95 -25.47
C ALA A 58 -3.08 -1.16 -25.05
N GLY A 59 -2.78 -2.26 -24.36
CA GLY A 59 -1.48 -2.55 -23.77
C GLY A 59 -1.23 -1.74 -22.50
N TYR A 60 -0.80 -2.43 -21.44
CA TYR A 60 -0.23 -1.76 -20.28
C TYR A 60 1.28 -1.69 -20.43
N VAL A 61 1.89 -0.71 -19.78
CA VAL A 61 3.34 -0.56 -19.61
C VAL A 61 3.60 -0.34 -18.14
N TYR A 62 4.65 -0.97 -17.61
CA TYR A 62 5.11 -0.65 -16.26
C TYR A 62 5.98 0.59 -16.27
N ILE A 63 5.65 1.54 -15.41
CA ILE A 63 6.52 2.66 -15.04
C ILE A 63 6.94 2.53 -13.58
N TRP A 64 8.06 3.15 -13.24
CA TRP A 64 8.65 3.16 -11.92
C TRP A 64 8.68 4.59 -11.39
N ASP A 65 8.35 4.79 -10.11
CA ASP A 65 8.61 6.08 -9.46
C ASP A 65 10.11 6.19 -9.11
N THR A 66 10.74 7.31 -9.46
CA THR A 66 12.19 7.53 -9.31
C THR A 66 12.68 7.56 -7.85
N ARG A 67 11.78 7.74 -6.87
CA ARG A 67 12.12 7.87 -5.45
C ARG A 67 11.58 6.73 -4.59
N THR A 68 10.33 6.31 -4.84
CA THR A 68 9.74 5.19 -4.09
C THR A 68 10.07 3.84 -4.71
N TYR A 69 10.50 3.83 -5.98
CA TYR A 69 10.78 2.62 -6.76
C TYR A 69 9.56 1.70 -6.89
N GLU A 70 8.36 2.28 -6.78
CA GLU A 70 7.10 1.55 -6.91
C GLU A 70 6.78 1.31 -8.39
N ARG A 71 6.33 0.08 -8.69
CA ARG A 71 5.93 -0.33 -10.04
C ARG A 71 4.46 -0.03 -10.25
N ILE A 72 4.15 0.81 -11.24
CA ILE A 72 2.79 1.25 -11.54
C ILE A 72 2.43 0.81 -12.98
N PRO A 73 1.35 0.03 -13.18
CA PRO A 73 0.84 -0.24 -14.52
C PRO A 73 0.11 0.98 -15.06
N VAL A 74 0.47 1.42 -16.25
CA VAL A 74 -0.17 2.54 -16.95
C VAL A 74 -0.53 2.11 -18.37
N LEU A 75 -1.61 2.64 -18.91
CA LEU A 75 -1.99 2.41 -20.31
C LEU A 75 -0.96 3.05 -21.25
N TYR A 76 -0.59 2.35 -22.33
CA TYR A 76 0.49 2.78 -23.24
C TYR A 76 0.32 4.24 -23.73
N TYR A 77 -0.89 4.64 -24.11
CA TYR A 77 -1.16 6.00 -24.60
C TYR A 77 -0.98 7.09 -23.52
N MET A 78 -1.07 6.74 -22.23
CA MET A 78 -0.84 7.68 -21.13
C MET A 78 0.64 7.83 -20.78
N LEU A 79 1.50 6.94 -21.27
CA LEU A 79 2.92 6.92 -20.95
C LEU A 79 3.63 8.27 -21.23
N PRO A 80 3.46 8.92 -22.40
CA PRO A 80 4.13 10.20 -22.67
C PRO A 80 3.68 11.30 -21.69
N SER A 81 2.39 11.33 -21.34
CA SER A 81 1.85 12.30 -20.38
C SER A 81 2.44 12.08 -18.99
N LYS A 82 2.61 10.83 -18.57
CA LYS A 82 3.20 10.48 -17.27
C LYS A 82 4.70 10.75 -17.21
N LEU A 83 5.45 10.43 -18.26
CA LEU A 83 6.90 10.69 -18.32
C LEU A 83 7.23 12.19 -18.32
N ARG A 84 6.34 13.04 -18.85
CA ARG A 84 6.47 14.51 -18.77
C ARG A 84 6.19 15.08 -17.38
N GLN A 85 5.63 14.31 -16.44
CA GLN A 85 5.32 14.81 -15.10
C GLN A 85 6.61 15.06 -14.30
N ARG A 86 6.74 16.31 -13.83
CA ARG A 86 7.86 16.76 -13.00
C ARG A 86 7.42 16.95 -11.56
N ARG A 87 8.39 16.85 -10.66
CA ARG A 87 8.24 17.27 -9.25
C ARG A 87 8.59 18.73 -9.07
N GLU A 88 8.35 19.23 -7.86
CA GLU A 88 8.74 20.58 -7.42
C GLU A 88 10.25 20.84 -7.60
N ASP A 89 11.07 19.80 -7.45
CA ASP A 89 12.53 19.85 -7.65
C ASP A 89 12.96 19.85 -9.14
N GLY A 90 12.02 19.79 -10.09
CA GLY A 90 12.29 19.74 -11.53
C GLY A 90 12.73 18.37 -12.08
N SER A 91 12.93 17.38 -11.22
CA SER A 91 13.25 15.99 -11.61
C SER A 91 12.04 15.25 -12.20
N PHE A 92 12.31 14.25 -13.05
CA PHE A 92 11.29 13.34 -13.57
C PHE A 92 10.67 12.51 -12.45
N ARG A 93 9.33 12.46 -12.43
CA ARG A 93 8.59 11.69 -11.44
C ARG A 93 8.65 10.18 -11.70
N PHE A 94 8.66 9.80 -12.97
CA PHE A 94 8.54 8.41 -13.41
C PHE A 94 9.63 8.02 -14.42
N THR A 95 10.04 6.75 -14.40
CA THR A 95 10.96 6.13 -15.36
C THR A 95 10.39 4.85 -15.95
N SER A 96 10.67 4.54 -17.22
CA SER A 96 10.32 3.26 -17.85
C SER A 96 11.34 2.16 -17.54
N THR A 97 12.62 2.54 -17.36
CA THR A 97 13.71 1.64 -16.98
C THR A 97 13.56 1.17 -15.52
N ASP A 98 13.77 -0.14 -15.26
CA ASP A 98 13.81 -0.67 -13.88
C ASP A 98 15.02 -0.09 -13.14
N PRO A 99 14.82 0.68 -12.06
CA PRO A 99 15.91 1.27 -11.29
C PRO A 99 16.71 0.25 -10.46
N GLY A 100 16.35 -1.05 -10.50
CA GLY A 100 17.02 -2.14 -9.79
C GLY A 100 16.85 -2.08 -8.27
N LYS A 101 16.14 -1.07 -7.77
CA LYS A 101 15.80 -0.87 -6.36
C LYS A 101 14.32 -1.19 -6.17
N ARG A 102 13.98 -1.65 -4.97
CA ARG A 102 12.60 -1.98 -4.60
C ARG A 102 12.15 -1.04 -3.47
N PRO A 103 10.84 -0.78 -3.33
CA PRO A 103 10.34 0.03 -2.22
C PRO A 103 10.77 -0.60 -0.90
N LYS A 104 11.09 0.23 0.11
CA LYS A 104 11.41 -0.25 1.45
C LYS A 104 10.17 -0.90 2.06
N ALA A 105 10.05 -2.22 1.93
CA ALA A 105 9.08 -2.99 2.68
C ALA A 105 9.45 -2.88 4.17
N GLY A 106 8.45 -2.56 4.98
CA GLY A 106 8.65 -2.54 6.42
C GLY A 106 8.82 -3.94 7.00
N THR A 107 9.43 -4.02 8.19
CA THR A 107 9.67 -5.29 8.91
C THR A 107 8.64 -5.52 10.01
N LEU A 108 7.76 -4.55 10.29
CA LEU A 108 6.85 -4.62 11.42
C LEU A 108 5.66 -5.50 11.09
N LYS A 109 5.41 -6.43 12.01
CA LYS A 109 4.30 -7.37 11.98
C LYS A 109 3.09 -6.79 12.69
N CYS A 110 1.92 -7.27 12.31
CA CYS A 110 0.66 -7.00 12.99
C CYS A 110 0.67 -7.55 14.43
N PHE A 111 -0.07 -6.92 15.35
CA PHE A 111 -0.25 -7.47 16.71
C PHE A 111 -0.90 -8.87 16.71
N LEU A 112 -1.76 -9.14 15.74
CA LEU A 112 -2.42 -10.43 15.51
C LEU A 112 -1.66 -11.34 14.54
N HIS A 113 -0.39 -11.03 14.24
CA HIS A 113 0.47 -11.90 13.44
C HIS A 113 0.77 -13.21 14.18
N PRO A 114 0.94 -14.36 13.48
CA PRO A 114 1.28 -15.63 14.15
C PRO A 114 2.55 -15.53 14.99
N ASP A 115 3.58 -14.86 14.49
CA ASP A 115 4.84 -14.64 15.22
C ASP A 115 4.80 -13.50 16.25
N SER A 116 3.64 -12.95 16.62
CA SER A 116 3.59 -11.88 17.63
C SER A 116 3.79 -12.46 19.04
N PRO A 117 4.52 -11.77 19.95
CA PRO A 117 4.78 -12.29 21.29
C PRO A 117 3.51 -12.58 22.11
N ASN A 118 2.45 -11.80 21.86
CA ASN A 118 1.17 -11.91 22.57
C ASN A 118 0.15 -12.79 21.82
N ARG A 119 0.58 -13.55 20.81
CA ARG A 119 -0.34 -14.37 19.99
C ARG A 119 -1.16 -15.34 20.84
N ALA A 120 -0.51 -16.04 21.78
CA ALA A 120 -1.17 -16.99 22.65
C ALA A 120 -2.31 -16.36 23.48
N HIS A 121 -2.13 -15.13 23.95
CA HIS A 121 -3.17 -14.38 24.66
C HIS A 121 -4.32 -13.96 23.75
N TYR A 122 -4.02 -13.58 22.51
CA TYR A 122 -5.07 -13.23 21.54
C TYR A 122 -5.83 -14.46 21.02
N ASP A 123 -5.20 -15.62 20.98
CA ASP A 123 -5.84 -16.89 20.65
C ASP A 123 -6.87 -17.32 21.70
N THR A 124 -6.58 -17.13 22.99
CA THR A 124 -7.55 -17.44 24.06
C THR A 124 -8.77 -16.52 24.03
N LEU A 125 -8.59 -15.28 23.56
CA LEU A 125 -9.68 -14.32 23.30
C LEU A 125 -10.45 -14.61 22.00
N GLY A 126 -9.97 -15.54 21.16
CA GLY A 126 -10.62 -15.92 19.91
C GLY A 126 -10.34 -14.98 18.73
N PHE A 127 -9.26 -14.20 18.77
CA PHE A 127 -8.92 -13.27 17.69
C PHE A 127 -8.30 -13.96 16.47
N ARG A 128 -8.68 -13.50 15.28
CA ARG A 128 -8.23 -14.08 14.01
C ARG A 128 -6.74 -13.85 13.77
N VAL A 129 -6.11 -14.73 12.96
CA VAL A 129 -4.73 -14.57 12.52
C VAL A 129 -4.64 -13.57 11.37
N CYS A 130 -3.76 -12.58 11.48
CA CYS A 130 -3.45 -11.66 10.39
C CYS A 130 -2.05 -11.93 9.81
N PRO A 131 -1.90 -12.28 8.52
CA PRO A 131 -0.60 -12.58 7.91
C PRO A 131 0.22 -11.31 7.57
N LYS A 132 -0.26 -10.11 7.92
CA LYS A 132 0.38 -8.84 7.52
C LYS A 132 1.71 -8.63 8.25
N SER A 133 2.80 -8.62 7.47
CA SER A 133 4.18 -8.53 7.97
C SER A 133 5.01 -7.38 7.39
N ASN A 134 4.46 -6.61 6.44
CA ASN A 134 5.21 -5.63 5.66
C ASN A 134 4.94 -4.15 6.04
N MET A 135 4.71 -3.84 7.32
CA MET A 135 4.43 -2.48 7.77
C MET A 135 5.70 -1.72 8.15
N THR A 136 5.81 -0.47 7.70
CA THR A 136 7.05 0.32 7.80
C THR A 136 7.21 1.06 9.12
N ASN A 137 6.09 1.45 9.75
CA ASN A 137 6.10 2.28 10.95
C ASN A 137 5.05 1.74 11.96
N PRO A 138 5.28 1.79 13.29
CA PRO A 138 4.28 1.45 14.29
C PRO A 138 2.93 2.18 14.09
N TYR A 139 2.93 3.41 13.60
CA TYR A 139 1.68 4.11 13.25
C TYR A 139 0.88 3.41 12.14
N GLN A 140 1.55 2.79 11.17
CA GLN A 140 0.85 1.99 10.16
C GLN A 140 0.26 0.72 10.76
N VAL A 141 0.90 0.14 11.79
CA VAL A 141 0.36 -1.00 12.55
C VAL A 141 -0.92 -0.60 13.27
N THR A 142 -0.93 0.54 13.97
CA THR A 142 -2.14 1.02 14.67
C THR A 142 -3.27 1.36 13.69
N GLN A 143 -2.96 1.98 12.55
CA GLN A 143 -3.95 2.24 11.49
C GLN A 143 -4.49 0.96 10.86
N HIS A 144 -3.63 -0.03 10.62
CA HIS A 144 -4.05 -1.33 10.11
C HIS A 144 -5.00 -2.03 11.09
N MET A 145 -4.71 -2.00 12.39
CA MET A 145 -5.61 -2.48 13.43
C MET A 145 -6.95 -1.75 13.42
N ARG A 146 -6.93 -0.42 13.48
CA ARG A 146 -8.17 0.37 13.49
C ARG A 146 -9.06 0.13 12.27
N LYS A 147 -8.47 -0.08 11.08
CA LYS A 147 -9.23 -0.21 9.82
C LYS A 147 -9.62 -1.64 9.46
N LYS A 148 -8.77 -2.62 9.76
CA LYS A 148 -8.99 -4.04 9.35
C LYS A 148 -9.43 -4.93 10.51
N HIS A 149 -9.06 -4.57 11.74
CA HIS A 149 -9.32 -5.34 12.97
C HIS A 149 -9.94 -4.43 14.04
N ALA A 150 -11.00 -3.70 13.66
CA ALA A 150 -11.55 -2.65 14.48
C ALA A 150 -12.07 -3.16 15.83
N GLN A 151 -12.68 -4.36 15.83
CA GLN A 151 -13.23 -4.99 17.03
C GLN A 151 -12.12 -5.51 17.95
N GLU A 152 -11.15 -6.23 17.40
CA GLU A 152 -10.01 -6.75 18.15
C GLU A 152 -9.17 -5.60 18.72
N TRP A 153 -9.00 -4.53 17.95
CA TRP A 153 -8.31 -3.33 18.42
C TRP A 153 -9.04 -2.64 19.58
N ALA A 154 -10.37 -2.57 19.54
CA ALA A 154 -11.16 -1.98 20.63
C ALA A 154 -10.96 -2.78 21.93
N ALA A 155 -11.01 -4.12 21.86
CA ALA A 155 -10.78 -4.99 23.01
C ALA A 155 -9.36 -4.86 23.58
N ILE A 156 -8.33 -4.82 22.70
CA ILE A 156 -6.94 -4.63 23.12
C ILE A 156 -6.75 -3.27 23.80
N GLU A 157 -7.38 -2.23 23.28
CA GLU A 157 -7.27 -0.88 23.83
C GLU A 157 -8.02 -0.76 25.17
N GLU A 158 -9.16 -1.45 25.33
CA GLU A 158 -9.88 -1.55 26.60
C GLU A 158 -9.06 -2.29 27.65
N GLU A 159 -8.44 -3.42 27.29
CA GLU A 159 -7.55 -4.17 28.17
C GLU A 159 -6.37 -3.30 28.62
N ARG A 160 -5.75 -2.54 27.70
CA ARG A 160 -4.67 -1.62 28.04
C ARG A 160 -5.12 -0.54 29.03
N LYS A 161 -6.27 0.08 28.79
CA LYS A 161 -6.85 1.11 29.68
C LYS A 161 -7.25 0.57 31.04
N GLU A 162 -7.74 -0.67 31.11
CA GLU A 162 -8.06 -1.32 32.38
C GLU A 162 -6.79 -1.62 33.17
N LYS A 163 -5.74 -2.11 32.51
CA LYS A 163 -4.45 -2.36 33.13
C LYS A 163 -3.82 -1.09 33.69
N GLU A 164 -3.80 0.00 32.91
CA GLU A 164 -3.32 1.32 33.35
C GLU A 164 -4.11 1.81 34.59
N ARG A 165 -5.45 1.71 34.57
CA ARG A 165 -6.30 2.09 35.71
C ARG A 165 -6.05 1.23 36.96
N GLN A 166 -5.77 -0.07 36.80
CA GLN A 166 -5.46 -0.94 37.92
C GLN A 166 -4.09 -0.66 38.51
N GLU A 167 -3.09 -0.34 37.68
CA GLU A 167 -1.76 0.07 38.12
C GLU A 167 -1.81 1.39 38.91
N ASP A 168 -2.57 2.38 38.43
CA ASP A 168 -2.79 3.64 39.14
C ASP A 168 -3.48 3.43 40.50
N ARG A 169 -4.52 2.60 40.56
CA ARG A 169 -5.19 2.27 41.84
C ARG A 169 -4.23 1.60 42.82
N LYS A 170 -3.39 0.67 42.35
CA LYS A 170 -2.38 0.00 43.18
C LYS A 170 -1.35 0.99 43.70
N LEU A 171 -0.90 1.92 42.86
CA LEU A 171 0.06 2.95 43.24
C LEU A 171 -0.53 3.91 44.28
N GLN A 172 -1.77 4.37 44.08
CA GLN A 172 -2.48 5.21 45.06
C GLN A 172 -2.66 4.50 46.40
N GLN A 173 -3.06 3.22 46.40
CA GLN A 173 -3.18 2.42 47.61
C GLN A 173 -1.83 2.25 48.33
N ALA A 174 -0.74 2.07 47.58
CA ALA A 174 0.60 1.96 48.14
C ALA A 174 1.06 3.28 48.79
N LEU A 175 0.79 4.42 48.16
CA LEU A 175 1.09 5.75 48.70
C LEU A 175 0.28 6.07 49.96
N LEU A 176 -1.01 5.73 49.99
CA LEU A 176 -1.85 5.91 51.18
C LEU A 176 -1.34 5.06 52.35
N LYS A 177 -1.00 3.79 52.09
CA LYS A 177 -0.47 2.87 53.12
C LYS A 177 0.88 3.34 53.68
N SER A 178 1.76 3.91 52.86
CA SER A 178 3.02 4.46 53.34
C SER A 178 2.83 5.77 54.11
N ALA A 179 1.85 6.60 53.73
CA ALA A 179 1.51 7.83 54.44
C ALA A 179 0.87 7.58 55.82
N THR A 180 0.08 6.52 55.98
CA THR A 180 -0.55 6.14 57.26
C THR A 180 0.36 5.40 58.24
N LYS A 181 1.59 5.03 57.83
CA LYS A 181 2.54 4.26 58.65
C LYS A 181 3.54 5.15 59.42
N LYS A 182 3.18 6.40 59.70
CA LYS A 182 3.85 7.29 60.66
C LYS A 182 3.07 7.32 61.96
#